data_AF-A0A518EZE9-F1
#
_entry.id   AF-A0A518EZE9-F1
#
_cell.length_a   1.000
_cell.length_b   1.000
_cell.length_c   1.000
_cell.angle_alpha   90.00
_cell.angle_beta   90.00
_cell.angle_gamma   90.00
#
_symmetry.space_group_name_H-M   'P 1'
#
loop_
_entity.id
_entity.type
_entity.pdbx_description
1 polymer ?
#
loop_
_entity_poly.entity_id
_entity_poly.type
_entity_poly.pdbx_seq_one_letter_code
_entity_poly.pdbx_strand_id
1 'polypeptide(L)'
;MCYRALRTLLARLPLPRAGAAAVALSIASTAAFAAQATRTTPLPQAAPATPQYTDPALNFLAPYGLMNFPRQTVRALQVFLDAQARYDAGDYLGARSVLQGLWAEYPIGAPSWGSLPTKPFGLNIGSPSCYYGLRMLSDMTDWRVAGTQPGVGLQPRTVRLTVLLVGQSHGIEPQNNQDLQSGTGIPVVHTLDPRIEAGGAWRVQESLKLFCEYVFAASQGLLEVDTHILPLPTVDLEVRASTNPTYAGLTNPGDVWAHVSDQDKAETDWWWILYPSHVPEQYPAFTTREFITGGMGTGPDNQSPLFIIDDRWLLRKPPHLGSGDMSRIERQAYLPQWLQHEFFHHLFRSYSEFDLEESSHQWFNLSTWPSDFVGRYEADYFHEAMYKRFQTATPALHAKMRYATPPGTWSQITIQDVLGTYHREPFENAWHVGDIVASPTLRWRNTAGVRWNLQEDLAHGNLLTGPDCPYFNLESGKQFRIVMDRDQNGDLLNTIRGFAFTGELYERQ
;
A
#
# COMPACT_ATOMS: atom_id res chain seq x y z
N MET A 1 5.73 -2.16 -9.35
CA MET A 1 5.59 -0.78 -9.86
C MET A 1 6.88 0.03 -9.77
N CYS A 2 7.58 0.00 -8.62
CA CYS A 2 8.79 0.81 -8.37
C CYS A 2 9.94 0.58 -9.38
N TYR A 3 10.10 -0.62 -9.96
CA TYR A 3 11.21 -0.93 -10.86
C TYR A 3 11.00 -0.45 -12.33
N ARG A 4 9.76 -0.43 -12.81
CA ARG A 4 9.42 -0.06 -14.20
C ARG A 4 9.36 1.46 -14.42
N ALA A 5 8.89 2.23 -13.42
CA ALA A 5 8.92 3.69 -13.47
C ALA A 5 10.36 4.22 -13.46
N LEU A 6 11.23 3.65 -12.60
CA LEU A 6 12.64 4.05 -12.49
C LEU A 6 13.47 3.73 -13.75
N ARG A 7 13.23 2.57 -14.40
CA ARG A 7 13.92 2.20 -15.65
C ARG A 7 13.54 3.08 -16.84
N THR A 8 12.27 3.48 -16.94
CA THR A 8 11.79 4.32 -18.05
C THR A 8 12.32 5.75 -17.96
N LEU A 9 12.54 6.26 -16.74
CA LEU A 9 13.09 7.61 -16.51
C LEU A 9 14.61 7.69 -16.76
N LEU A 10 15.37 6.67 -16.35
CA LEU A 10 16.83 6.61 -16.54
C LEU A 10 17.25 6.39 -18.00
N ALA A 11 16.37 5.84 -18.85
CA ALA A 11 16.62 5.67 -20.29
C ALA A 11 16.46 6.96 -21.11
N ARG A 12 16.00 8.08 -20.51
CA ARG A 12 15.76 9.36 -21.20
C ARG A 12 16.83 10.42 -20.98
N LEU A 13 17.93 10.10 -20.30
CA LEU A 13 19.08 11.01 -20.20
C LEU A 13 19.94 10.90 -21.48
N PRO A 14 20.25 12.01 -22.17
CA PRO A 14 21.06 11.97 -23.39
C PRO A 14 22.51 11.67 -23.02
N LEU A 15 22.99 10.48 -23.37
CA LEU A 15 24.43 10.20 -23.45
C LEU A 15 24.98 10.76 -24.77
N PRO A 16 26.18 11.37 -24.77
CA PRO A 16 26.80 11.91 -25.97
C PRO A 16 27.16 10.78 -26.95
N ARG A 17 26.83 11.00 -28.23
CA ARG A 17 27.08 10.09 -29.35
C ARG A 17 28.57 9.82 -29.51
N ALA A 18 28.95 8.54 -29.58
CA ALA A 18 30.16 8.10 -30.25
C ALA A 18 29.95 6.74 -30.94
N GLY A 19 30.13 6.75 -32.26
CA GLY A 19 30.83 5.71 -33.02
C GLY A 19 30.19 4.32 -33.17
N ALA A 20 29.58 4.09 -34.33
CA ALA A 20 29.22 2.78 -34.84
C ALA A 20 30.44 1.89 -35.15
N ALA A 21 30.32 0.59 -34.89
CA ALA A 21 30.95 -0.45 -35.70
C ALA A 21 30.21 -1.78 -35.51
N ALA A 22 29.59 -2.25 -36.60
CA ALA A 22 29.01 -3.58 -36.73
C ALA A 22 30.12 -4.61 -37.04
N VAL A 23 30.03 -5.82 -36.48
CA VAL A 23 30.65 -7.02 -37.06
C VAL A 23 29.69 -8.20 -36.88
N ALA A 24 29.37 -8.83 -38.01
CA ALA A 24 28.66 -10.10 -38.13
C ALA A 24 29.66 -11.24 -38.35
N LEU A 25 29.29 -12.48 -37.96
CA LEU A 25 29.57 -13.81 -38.54
C LEU A 25 29.38 -14.86 -37.40
N SER A 26 28.54 -15.91 -37.46
CA SER A 26 28.28 -17.00 -38.44
C SER A 26 29.04 -18.32 -38.13
N ILE A 27 28.26 -19.30 -37.61
CA ILE A 27 28.15 -20.75 -37.97
C ILE A 27 29.33 -21.73 -37.75
N ALA A 28 29.03 -22.84 -37.01
CA ALA A 28 29.29 -24.28 -37.31
C ALA A 28 29.68 -25.06 -36.02
N SER A 29 28.83 -25.93 -35.44
CA SER A 29 28.56 -27.34 -35.80
C SER A 29 29.75 -28.30 -35.62
N THR A 30 29.69 -29.22 -34.64
CA THR A 30 29.60 -30.68 -34.89
C THR A 30 29.44 -31.48 -33.59
N ALA A 31 28.66 -32.56 -33.69
CA ALA A 31 28.35 -33.53 -32.66
C ALA A 31 29.32 -34.72 -32.65
N ALA A 32 29.22 -35.49 -31.57
CA ALA A 32 29.49 -36.93 -31.40
C ALA A 32 30.65 -37.27 -30.45
N PHE A 33 30.33 -37.87 -29.30
CA PHE A 33 30.55 -39.31 -29.07
C PHE A 33 29.96 -39.72 -27.70
N ALA A 34 29.13 -40.75 -27.71
CA ALA A 34 28.71 -41.49 -26.54
C ALA A 34 29.60 -42.73 -26.37
N ALA A 35 30.09 -42.96 -25.15
CA ALA A 35 30.00 -44.23 -24.40
C ALA A 35 31.17 -44.45 -23.40
N GLN A 36 30.79 -44.85 -22.19
CA GLN A 36 31.52 -45.64 -21.17
C GLN A 36 32.66 -44.98 -20.37
N ALA A 37 32.45 -44.80 -19.06
CA ALA A 37 32.80 -45.80 -18.04
C ALA A 37 32.80 -45.17 -16.62
N THR A 38 32.19 -45.90 -15.69
CA THR A 38 32.22 -45.79 -14.23
C THR A 38 33.38 -44.99 -13.61
N ARG A 39 33.08 -43.81 -13.05
CA ARG A 39 33.87 -43.18 -11.99
C ARG A 39 32.98 -42.96 -10.77
N THR A 40 33.35 -43.57 -9.66
CA THR A 40 32.87 -43.26 -8.32
C THR A 40 33.21 -41.80 -8.00
N THR A 41 32.20 -40.92 -8.06
CA THR A 41 32.30 -39.55 -7.55
C THR A 41 32.51 -39.59 -6.04
N PRO A 42 33.54 -38.92 -5.50
CA PRO A 42 33.63 -38.69 -4.05
C PRO A 42 32.40 -37.91 -3.60
N LEU A 43 31.90 -38.22 -2.40
CA LEU A 43 30.90 -37.40 -1.71
C LEU A 43 31.31 -35.92 -1.77
N PRO A 44 30.38 -34.99 -2.07
CA PRO A 44 30.70 -33.57 -2.09
C PRO A 44 31.28 -33.18 -0.73
N GLN A 45 32.51 -32.65 -0.74
CA GLN A 45 33.08 -31.97 0.41
C GLN A 45 32.09 -30.89 0.86
N ALA A 46 31.80 -30.86 2.16
CA ALA A 46 30.99 -29.81 2.76
C ALA A 46 31.51 -28.44 2.30
N ALA A 47 30.60 -27.60 1.79
CA ALA A 47 30.95 -26.24 1.42
C ALA A 47 31.66 -25.56 2.61
N PRO A 48 32.76 -24.82 2.38
CA PRO A 48 33.45 -24.13 3.46
C PRO A 48 32.45 -23.25 4.21
N ALA A 49 32.49 -23.31 5.55
CA ALA A 49 31.60 -22.52 6.39
C ALA A 49 31.72 -21.04 6.02
N THR A 50 30.60 -20.41 5.67
CA THR A 50 30.55 -18.98 5.39
C THR A 50 31.09 -18.23 6.60
N PRO A 51 32.07 -17.29 6.43
CA PRO A 51 32.58 -16.52 7.55
C PRO A 51 31.43 -15.78 8.24
N GLN A 52 31.31 -15.96 9.55
CA GLN A 52 30.37 -15.20 10.38
C GLN A 52 31.02 -13.88 10.78
N TYR A 53 30.42 -12.78 10.34
CA TYR A 53 30.76 -11.42 10.74
C TYR A 53 30.06 -11.08 12.06
N THR A 54 30.60 -10.12 12.81
CA THR A 54 29.88 -9.57 13.98
C THR A 54 28.75 -8.64 13.58
N ASP A 55 28.82 -8.08 12.37
CA ASP A 55 27.82 -7.16 11.81
C ASP A 55 26.68 -7.94 11.10
N PRO A 56 25.41 -7.76 11.53
CA PRO A 56 24.26 -8.44 10.92
C PRO A 56 24.07 -8.15 9.42
N ALA A 57 24.38 -6.93 8.96
CA ALA A 57 24.27 -6.58 7.54
C ALA A 57 25.32 -7.32 6.71
N LEU A 58 26.55 -7.46 7.22
CA LEU A 58 27.59 -8.22 6.54
C LEU A 58 27.25 -9.72 6.49
N ASN A 59 26.72 -10.28 7.57
CA ASN A 59 26.21 -11.66 7.59
C ASN A 59 25.11 -11.87 6.55
N PHE A 60 24.20 -10.91 6.42
CA PHE A 60 23.10 -10.98 5.47
C PHE A 60 23.58 -10.88 4.01
N LEU A 61 24.52 -9.99 3.72
CA LEU A 61 25.02 -9.75 2.36
C LEU A 61 26.09 -10.76 1.91
N ALA A 62 26.80 -11.40 2.85
CA ALA A 62 27.90 -12.32 2.54
C ALA A 62 27.55 -13.46 1.58
N PRO A 63 26.38 -14.14 1.68
CA PRO A 63 25.97 -15.16 0.71
C PRO A 63 25.85 -14.65 -0.73
N TYR A 64 25.66 -13.34 -0.91
CA TYR A 64 25.54 -12.68 -2.21
C TYR A 64 26.86 -12.08 -2.70
N GLY A 65 27.94 -12.20 -1.91
CA GLY A 65 29.27 -11.66 -2.18
C GLY A 65 29.35 -10.16 -1.90
N LEU A 66 29.97 -9.77 -0.79
CA LEU A 66 30.05 -8.37 -0.33
C LEU A 66 30.61 -7.39 -1.38
N MET A 67 31.59 -7.84 -2.18
CA MET A 67 32.21 -7.02 -3.23
C MET A 67 31.27 -6.67 -4.39
N ASN A 68 30.10 -7.32 -4.44
CA ASN A 68 29.09 -7.05 -5.47
C ASN A 68 28.18 -5.85 -5.12
N PHE A 69 28.27 -5.32 -3.90
CA PHE A 69 27.47 -4.19 -3.45
C PHE A 69 28.30 -2.90 -3.42
N PRO A 70 27.75 -1.77 -3.88
CA PRO A 70 28.34 -0.47 -3.61
C PRO A 70 28.53 -0.28 -2.10
N ARG A 71 29.62 0.38 -1.70
CA ARG A 71 29.89 0.71 -0.29
C ARG A 71 28.69 1.39 0.38
N GLN A 72 28.00 2.25 -0.36
CA GLN A 72 26.79 2.93 0.10
C GLN A 72 25.66 1.95 0.45
N THR A 73 25.40 0.93 -0.37
CA THR A 73 24.35 -0.08 -0.09
C THR A 73 24.67 -0.87 1.17
N VAL A 74 25.92 -1.30 1.34
CA VAL A 74 26.36 -1.99 2.56
C VAL A 74 26.18 -1.07 3.78
N ARG A 75 26.63 0.18 3.67
CA ARG A 75 26.53 1.16 4.76
C ARG A 75 25.09 1.52 5.11
N ALA A 76 24.22 1.67 4.12
CA ALA A 76 22.80 1.95 4.30
C ALA A 76 22.11 0.82 5.09
N LEU A 77 22.38 -0.45 4.74
CA LEU A 77 21.82 -1.57 5.48
C LEU A 77 22.36 -1.68 6.90
N GLN A 78 23.67 -1.47 7.10
CA GLN A 78 24.28 -1.43 8.44
C GLN A 78 23.60 -0.40 9.34
N VAL A 79 23.47 0.84 8.84
CA VAL A 79 22.86 1.94 9.60
C VAL A 79 21.37 1.70 9.80
N PHE A 80 20.65 1.16 8.81
CA PHE A 80 19.24 0.82 8.97
C PHE A 80 19.03 -0.16 10.14
N LEU A 81 19.79 -1.25 10.20
CA LEU A 81 19.68 -2.24 11.26
C LEU A 81 20.14 -1.72 12.63
N ASP A 82 21.23 -0.95 12.69
CA ASP A 82 21.73 -0.35 13.94
C ASP A 82 20.76 0.73 14.47
N ALA A 83 20.30 1.64 13.61
CA ALA A 83 19.35 2.68 13.99
C ALA A 83 18.02 2.08 14.47
N GLN A 84 17.49 1.07 13.77
CA GLN A 84 16.27 0.38 14.19
C GLN A 84 16.45 -0.32 15.55
N ALA A 85 17.56 -1.03 15.76
CA ALA A 85 17.85 -1.69 17.03
C ALA A 85 17.96 -0.70 18.20
N ARG A 86 18.62 0.45 17.98
CA ARG A 86 18.71 1.54 18.97
C ARG A 86 17.37 2.17 19.27
N TYR A 87 16.57 2.44 18.24
CA TYR A 87 15.22 2.96 18.38
C TYR A 87 14.35 2.02 19.22
N ASP A 88 14.38 0.73 18.90
CA ASP A 88 13.65 -0.31 19.63
C ASP A 88 14.10 -0.44 21.10
N ALA A 89 15.37 -0.13 21.40
CA ALA A 89 15.91 -0.10 22.76
C ALA A 89 15.64 1.21 23.52
N GLY A 90 14.97 2.19 22.90
CA GLY A 90 14.74 3.52 23.47
C GLY A 90 15.97 4.45 23.40
N ASP A 91 17.07 4.04 22.75
CA ASP A 91 18.24 4.87 22.48
C ASP A 91 18.01 5.78 21.27
N TYR A 92 17.05 6.70 21.39
CA TYR A 92 16.68 7.61 20.30
C TYR A 92 17.84 8.56 19.93
N LEU A 93 18.62 9.02 20.92
CA LEU A 93 19.78 9.86 20.66
C LEU A 93 20.86 9.12 19.87
N GLY A 94 21.15 7.86 20.23
CA GLY A 94 22.08 7.02 19.48
C GLY A 94 21.58 6.69 18.09
N ALA A 95 20.29 6.35 17.93
CA ALA A 95 19.67 6.13 16.63
C ALA A 95 19.83 7.37 15.73
N ARG A 96 19.59 8.57 16.28
CA ARG A 96 19.73 9.83 15.53
C ARG A 96 21.16 10.06 15.10
N SER A 97 22.11 9.82 16.00
CA SER A 97 23.53 10.01 15.75
C SER A 97 24.04 9.16 14.59
N VAL A 98 23.66 7.88 14.53
CA VAL A 98 24.09 6.99 13.43
C VAL A 98 23.44 7.35 12.09
N LEU A 99 22.17 7.80 12.10
CA LEU A 99 21.46 8.30 10.92
C LEU A 99 22.08 9.60 10.40
N GLN A 100 22.36 10.56 11.27
CA GLN A 100 23.05 11.81 10.90
C GLN A 100 24.44 11.54 10.33
N GLY A 101 25.18 10.59 10.90
CA GLY A 101 26.45 10.14 10.34
C GLY A 101 26.33 9.58 8.92
N LEU A 102 25.28 8.79 8.64
CA LEU A 102 25.00 8.30 7.29
C LEU A 102 24.67 9.44 6.33
N TRP A 103 23.79 10.37 6.73
CA TRP A 103 23.38 11.48 5.87
C TRP A 103 24.49 12.51 5.64
N ALA A 104 25.46 12.63 6.56
CA ALA A 104 26.67 13.40 6.32
C ALA A 104 27.60 12.74 5.28
N GLU A 105 27.71 11.41 5.30
CA GLU A 105 28.51 10.63 4.32
C GLU A 105 27.82 10.56 2.95
N TYR A 106 26.51 10.39 2.93
CA TYR A 106 25.66 10.23 1.76
C TYR A 106 24.42 11.13 1.88
N PRO A 107 24.50 12.41 1.46
CA PRO A 107 23.40 13.37 1.62
C PRO A 107 22.06 12.88 1.08
N ILE A 108 20.98 13.25 1.75
CA ILE A 108 19.59 13.02 1.33
C ILE A 108 19.40 13.58 -0.09
N GLY A 109 18.71 12.82 -0.96
CA GLY A 109 18.47 13.20 -2.35
C GLY A 109 19.71 13.16 -3.27
N ALA A 110 20.90 12.81 -2.75
CA ALA A 110 22.11 12.76 -3.56
C ALA A 110 22.00 11.68 -4.65
N PRO A 111 22.49 11.93 -5.89
CA PRO A 111 22.40 10.97 -7.00
C PRO A 111 23.03 9.60 -6.70
N SER A 112 23.97 9.54 -5.75
CA SER A 112 24.64 8.29 -5.34
C SER A 112 23.64 7.21 -4.91
N TRP A 113 22.54 7.59 -4.24
CA TRP A 113 21.46 6.68 -3.85
C TRP A 113 20.82 5.95 -5.04
N GLY A 114 20.85 6.52 -6.24
CA GLY A 114 20.32 5.88 -7.45
C GLY A 114 21.19 4.74 -7.98
N SER A 115 22.39 4.53 -7.43
CA SER A 115 23.31 3.49 -7.85
C SER A 115 22.84 2.12 -7.37
N LEU A 116 22.08 1.43 -8.22
CA LEU A 116 21.68 0.06 -7.96
C LEU A 116 22.85 -0.91 -8.18
N PRO A 117 22.86 -2.06 -7.51
CA PRO A 117 23.89 -3.05 -7.75
C PRO A 117 23.89 -3.55 -9.20
N THR A 118 25.06 -3.88 -9.74
CA THR A 118 25.25 -4.19 -11.17
C THR A 118 24.66 -5.53 -11.60
N LYS A 119 24.26 -6.39 -10.66
CA LYS A 119 23.61 -7.68 -10.90
C LYS A 119 22.37 -7.83 -10.01
N PRO A 120 21.31 -8.51 -10.48
CA PRO A 120 20.20 -8.89 -9.61
C PRO A 120 20.68 -9.95 -8.62
N PHE A 121 20.63 -9.64 -7.33
CA PHE A 121 21.01 -10.58 -6.26
C PHE A 121 19.81 -11.32 -5.66
N GLY A 122 18.59 -11.05 -6.10
CA GLY A 122 17.42 -11.53 -5.37
C GLY A 122 17.29 -10.87 -4.02
N LEU A 123 17.61 -9.58 -3.89
CA LEU A 123 17.38 -8.83 -2.66
C LEU A 123 16.17 -7.94 -2.81
N ASN A 124 15.32 -7.95 -1.80
CA ASN A 124 14.23 -7.00 -1.68
C ASN A 124 14.40 -6.13 -0.43
N ILE A 125 15.27 -5.13 -0.52
CA ILE A 125 15.57 -4.18 0.57
C ILE A 125 15.22 -2.74 0.19
N GLY A 126 14.33 -2.56 -0.79
CA GLY A 126 13.92 -1.25 -1.29
C GLY A 126 14.78 -0.71 -2.44
N SER A 127 14.25 0.33 -3.08
CA SER A 127 14.90 1.03 -4.20
C SER A 127 14.63 2.53 -4.08
N PRO A 128 15.63 3.35 -3.69
CA PRO A 128 17.00 2.97 -3.31
C PRO A 128 17.10 2.04 -2.08
N SER A 129 18.19 1.28 -1.97
CA SER A 129 18.38 0.30 -0.89
C SER A 129 18.25 0.94 0.49
N CYS A 130 17.30 0.43 1.28
CA CYS A 130 16.92 0.84 2.63
C CYS A 130 16.48 2.30 2.80
N TYR A 131 16.40 3.08 1.72
CA TYR A 131 16.28 4.53 1.81
C TYR A 131 14.97 5.00 2.45
N TYR A 132 13.85 4.35 2.14
CA TYR A 132 12.55 4.62 2.77
C TYR A 132 12.59 4.36 4.27
N GLY A 133 13.10 3.19 4.67
CA GLY A 133 13.28 2.84 6.07
C GLY A 133 14.17 3.83 6.81
N LEU A 134 15.27 4.28 6.19
CA LEU A 134 16.16 5.29 6.75
C LEU A 134 15.49 6.66 6.89
N ARG A 135 14.67 7.08 5.91
CA ARG A 135 13.89 8.33 5.98
C ARG A 135 12.84 8.26 7.09
N MET A 136 12.05 7.19 7.15
CA MET A 136 11.08 6.96 8.24
C MET A 136 11.76 6.94 9.61
N LEU A 137 12.88 6.22 9.77
CA LEU A 137 13.63 6.20 11.02
C LEU A 137 14.17 7.58 11.42
N SER A 138 14.58 8.40 10.45
CA SER A 138 15.02 9.78 10.72
C SER A 138 13.86 10.62 11.27
N ASP A 139 12.73 10.58 10.58
CA ASP A 139 11.49 11.28 10.96
C ASP A 139 11.02 10.88 12.37
N MET A 140 10.96 9.57 12.64
CA MET A 140 10.60 9.02 13.95
C MET A 140 11.56 9.43 15.05
N THR A 141 12.86 9.34 14.78
CA THR A 141 13.87 9.61 15.79
C THR A 141 13.97 11.10 16.10
N ASP A 142 13.90 11.96 15.09
CA ASP A 142 13.89 13.41 15.29
C ASP A 142 12.69 13.84 16.15
N TRP A 143 11.52 13.25 15.91
CA TRP A 143 10.34 13.48 16.74
C TRP A 143 10.55 13.03 18.20
N ARG A 144 11.03 11.79 18.43
CA ARG A 144 11.30 11.28 19.78
C ARG A 144 12.33 12.13 20.53
N VAL A 145 13.40 12.56 19.86
CA VAL A 145 14.47 13.36 20.47
C VAL A 145 14.04 14.79 20.75
N ALA A 146 13.19 15.39 19.92
CA ALA A 146 12.61 16.70 20.19
C ALA A 146 11.83 16.72 21.52
N GLY A 147 11.44 15.55 22.04
CA GLY A 147 10.71 15.42 23.29
C GLY A 147 9.30 16.00 23.18
N THR A 148 8.81 16.18 21.96
CA THR A 148 7.48 16.72 21.66
C THR A 148 6.44 15.76 22.24
N GLN A 149 5.93 16.10 23.41
CA GLN A 149 4.69 15.51 23.90
C GLN A 149 3.56 15.99 22.98
N PRO A 150 2.48 15.20 22.79
CA PRO A 150 1.22 15.76 22.32
C PRO A 150 0.94 17.06 23.07
N GLY A 151 0.56 18.12 22.37
CA GLY A 151 0.27 19.41 22.99
C GLY A 151 -0.62 19.22 24.22
N VAL A 152 -0.34 19.93 25.31
CA VAL A 152 -1.03 19.76 26.61
C VAL A 152 -2.56 19.70 26.38
N GLY A 153 -3.16 18.53 26.65
CA GLY A 153 -4.60 18.28 26.46
C GLY A 153 -4.99 17.39 25.27
N LEU A 154 -4.06 17.05 24.37
CA LEU A 154 -4.31 16.11 23.27
C LEU A 154 -3.89 14.69 23.69
N GLN A 155 -4.85 13.79 23.81
CA GLN A 155 -4.58 12.36 24.01
C GLN A 155 -4.47 11.68 22.64
N PRO A 156 -3.52 10.74 22.46
CA PRO A 156 -3.48 9.91 21.27
C PRO A 156 -4.85 9.29 20.99
N ARG A 157 -5.21 9.22 19.71
CA ARG A 157 -6.39 8.52 19.22
C ARG A 157 -5.93 7.26 18.52
N THR A 158 -6.62 6.17 18.79
CA THR A 158 -6.38 4.89 18.13
C THR A 158 -7.21 4.83 16.86
N VAL A 159 -6.57 4.46 15.77
CA VAL A 159 -7.24 3.95 14.56
C VAL A 159 -7.06 2.44 14.50
N ARG A 160 -8.12 1.72 14.14
CA ARG A 160 -8.05 0.27 13.95
C ARG A 160 -7.74 -0.06 12.49
N LEU A 161 -6.61 -0.71 12.26
CA LEU A 161 -6.27 -1.40 11.01
C LEU A 161 -6.73 -2.86 11.10
N THR A 162 -7.80 -3.21 10.39
CA THR A 162 -8.28 -4.59 10.28
C THR A 162 -7.63 -5.29 9.09
N VAL A 163 -6.87 -6.34 9.38
CA VAL A 163 -6.21 -7.21 8.40
C VAL A 163 -7.07 -8.43 8.13
N LEU A 164 -7.66 -8.50 6.94
CA LEU A 164 -8.47 -9.59 6.45
C LEU A 164 -7.58 -10.69 5.89
N LEU A 165 -7.66 -11.89 6.46
CA LEU A 165 -6.93 -13.07 5.97
C LEU A 165 -7.89 -13.95 5.18
N VAL A 166 -7.92 -13.77 3.86
CA VAL A 166 -8.83 -14.49 2.95
C VAL A 166 -8.34 -15.91 2.78
N GLY A 167 -9.19 -16.90 3.11
CA GLY A 167 -8.82 -18.30 3.12
C GLY A 167 -8.53 -18.89 1.74
N GLN A 168 -9.29 -18.47 0.71
CA GLN A 168 -9.20 -19.02 -0.63
C GLN A 168 -9.26 -17.92 -1.71
N SER A 169 -8.68 -18.21 -2.86
CA SER A 169 -8.97 -17.46 -4.08
C SER A 169 -8.95 -18.38 -5.29
N HIS A 170 -9.83 -18.11 -6.24
CA HIS A 170 -9.94 -18.87 -7.48
C HIS A 170 -9.75 -17.97 -8.70
N GLY A 171 -9.31 -18.56 -9.81
CA GLY A 171 -9.05 -17.80 -11.02
C GLY A 171 -8.53 -18.66 -12.16
N ILE A 172 -8.28 -18.01 -13.29
CA ILE A 172 -7.58 -18.61 -14.43
C ILE A 172 -6.10 -18.24 -14.35
N GLU A 173 -5.24 -19.24 -14.24
CA GLU A 173 -3.80 -19.06 -14.16
C GLU A 173 -3.14 -19.35 -15.51
N PRO A 174 -2.48 -18.36 -16.14
CA PRO A 174 -1.86 -18.55 -17.44
C PRO A 174 -0.58 -19.39 -17.31
N GLN A 175 -0.32 -20.26 -18.27
CA GLN A 175 0.87 -21.14 -18.25
C GLN A 175 2.01 -20.58 -19.12
N ASN A 176 1.70 -19.63 -19.99
CA ASN A 176 2.65 -19.02 -20.92
C ASN A 176 2.16 -17.63 -21.37
N ASN A 177 2.98 -16.91 -22.14
CA ASN A 177 2.65 -15.55 -22.59
C ASN A 177 1.40 -15.48 -23.47
N GLN A 178 1.08 -16.52 -24.24
CA GLN A 178 -0.12 -16.55 -25.06
C GLN A 178 -1.36 -16.60 -24.17
N ASP A 179 -1.38 -17.51 -23.18
CA ASP A 179 -2.45 -17.61 -22.20
C ASP A 179 -2.72 -16.28 -21.50
N LEU A 180 -1.64 -15.64 -21.01
CA LEU A 180 -1.73 -14.35 -20.33
C LEU A 180 -2.30 -13.25 -21.26
N GLN A 181 -1.98 -13.30 -22.56
CA GLN A 181 -2.48 -12.33 -23.54
C GLN A 181 -3.96 -12.56 -23.91
N SER A 182 -4.40 -13.82 -23.98
CA SER A 182 -5.78 -14.18 -24.31
C SER A 182 -6.72 -14.25 -23.10
N GLY A 183 -6.21 -14.10 -21.87
CA GLY A 183 -6.99 -14.30 -20.65
C GLY A 183 -7.43 -15.76 -20.47
N THR A 184 -6.63 -16.70 -20.98
CA THR A 184 -6.86 -18.14 -20.87
C THR A 184 -5.83 -18.77 -19.92
N GLY A 185 -5.95 -20.07 -19.68
CA GLY A 185 -5.07 -20.79 -18.76
C GLY A 185 -5.80 -21.95 -18.10
N ILE A 186 -5.31 -22.35 -16.94
CA ILE A 186 -5.92 -23.40 -16.13
C ILE A 186 -6.75 -22.79 -14.99
N PRO A 187 -7.98 -23.26 -14.75
CA PRO A 187 -8.70 -22.91 -13.52
C PRO A 187 -7.97 -23.49 -12.30
N VAL A 188 -7.70 -22.63 -11.32
CA VAL A 188 -7.02 -23.00 -10.07
C VAL A 188 -7.74 -22.39 -8.87
N VAL A 189 -7.59 -23.04 -7.73
CA VAL A 189 -7.96 -22.51 -6.41
C VAL A 189 -6.73 -22.62 -5.53
N HIS A 190 -6.33 -21.50 -4.94
CA HIS A 190 -5.23 -21.41 -3.98
C HIS A 190 -5.78 -21.13 -2.60
N THR A 191 -5.14 -21.70 -1.58
CA THR A 191 -5.44 -21.45 -0.17
C THR A 191 -4.38 -20.55 0.44
N LEU A 192 -4.76 -19.78 1.45
CA LEU A 192 -3.84 -18.89 2.16
C LEU A 192 -2.63 -19.67 2.68
N ASP A 193 -1.43 -19.15 2.45
CA ASP A 193 -0.21 -19.78 2.96
C ASP A 193 -0.25 -19.80 4.50
N PRO A 194 -0.19 -20.98 5.15
CA PRO A 194 -0.35 -21.11 6.59
C PRO A 194 0.73 -20.37 7.39
N ARG A 195 1.85 -19.98 6.75
CA ARG A 195 2.89 -19.15 7.37
C ARG A 195 2.43 -17.73 7.66
N ILE A 196 1.35 -17.25 7.03
CA ILE A 196 0.72 -15.96 7.34
C ILE A 196 0.10 -15.99 8.73
N GLU A 197 -0.67 -17.03 9.06
CA GLU A 197 -1.37 -17.15 10.34
C GLU A 197 -0.47 -17.67 11.47
N ALA A 198 0.58 -18.41 11.12
CA ALA A 198 1.49 -19.04 12.07
C ALA A 198 1.98 -18.06 13.16
N GLY A 199 1.92 -18.50 14.43
CA GLY A 199 2.42 -17.75 15.58
C GLY A 199 1.69 -16.43 15.82
N GLY A 200 0.38 -16.38 15.58
CA GLY A 200 -0.44 -15.18 15.81
C GLY A 200 -0.22 -14.09 14.77
N ALA A 201 0.02 -14.49 13.51
CA ALA A 201 0.31 -13.58 12.40
C ALA A 201 1.51 -12.64 12.63
N TRP A 202 2.56 -13.10 13.32
CA TRP A 202 3.74 -12.29 13.64
C TRP A 202 4.43 -11.69 12.40
N ARG A 203 4.30 -12.30 11.22
CA ARG A 203 4.84 -11.76 9.96
C ARG A 203 4.08 -10.51 9.52
N VAL A 204 2.77 -10.46 9.71
CA VAL A 204 1.96 -9.27 9.45
C VAL A 204 2.39 -8.16 10.40
N GLN A 205 2.50 -8.47 11.70
CA GLN A 205 2.96 -7.52 12.72
C GLN A 205 4.38 -7.00 12.46
N GLU A 206 5.32 -7.87 12.10
CA GLU A 206 6.70 -7.50 11.73
C GLU A 206 6.73 -6.53 10.55
N SER A 207 5.85 -6.75 9.57
CA SER A 207 5.74 -5.92 8.37
C SER A 207 5.18 -4.54 8.66
N LEU A 208 4.27 -4.43 9.64
CA LEU A 208 3.62 -3.18 10.03
C LEU A 208 4.45 -2.34 11.00
N LYS A 209 5.32 -2.96 11.81
CA LYS A 209 5.95 -2.31 12.96
C LYS A 209 6.54 -0.92 12.66
N LEU A 210 7.41 -0.82 11.64
CA LEU A 210 8.06 0.45 11.30
C LEU A 210 7.04 1.47 10.74
N PHE A 211 6.09 1.01 9.94
CA PHE A 211 5.06 1.86 9.34
C PHE A 211 4.11 2.45 10.40
N CYS A 212 3.63 1.64 11.35
CA CYS A 212 2.76 2.11 12.43
C CYS A 212 3.48 3.14 13.32
N GLU A 213 4.74 2.90 13.66
CA GLU A 213 5.53 3.86 14.43
C GLU A 213 5.80 5.15 13.64
N TYR A 214 6.01 5.05 12.32
CA TYR A 214 6.13 6.20 11.44
C TYR A 214 4.84 7.02 11.43
N VAL A 215 3.65 6.40 11.30
CA VAL A 215 2.35 7.10 11.39
C VAL A 215 2.22 7.84 12.72
N PHE A 216 2.59 7.20 13.82
CA PHE A 216 2.55 7.81 15.15
C PHE A 216 3.45 9.06 15.22
N ALA A 217 4.70 8.97 14.78
CA ALA A 217 5.59 10.13 14.74
C ALA A 217 5.12 11.23 13.76
N ALA A 218 4.68 10.84 12.57
CA ALA A 218 4.23 11.75 11.51
C ALA A 218 2.96 12.52 11.92
N SER A 219 2.10 11.91 12.73
CA SER A 219 0.94 12.56 13.35
C SER A 219 1.26 13.33 14.63
N GLN A 220 2.54 13.53 14.95
CA GLN A 220 3.01 14.20 16.16
C GLN A 220 2.56 13.50 17.46
N GLY A 221 2.43 12.18 17.42
CA GLY A 221 1.99 11.35 18.54
C GLY A 221 0.47 11.35 18.76
N LEU A 222 -0.32 11.80 17.78
CA LEU A 222 -1.78 11.92 17.92
C LEU A 222 -2.56 10.74 17.32
N LEU A 223 -1.93 9.92 16.49
CA LEU A 223 -2.57 8.79 15.81
C LEU A 223 -1.79 7.50 16.06
N GLU A 224 -2.36 6.60 16.86
CA GLU A 224 -1.84 5.25 17.11
C GLU A 224 -2.58 4.24 16.23
N VAL A 225 -1.86 3.32 15.60
CA VAL A 225 -2.46 2.29 14.76
C VAL A 225 -2.52 0.98 15.54
N ASP A 226 -3.72 0.57 15.95
CA ASP A 226 -3.98 -0.75 16.50
C ASP A 226 -4.29 -1.74 15.39
N THR A 227 -3.77 -2.96 15.49
CA THR A 227 -3.92 -3.99 14.45
C THR A 227 -4.85 -5.09 14.90
N HIS A 228 -5.92 -5.29 14.15
CA HIS A 228 -6.86 -6.38 14.36
C HIS A 228 -6.76 -7.40 13.23
N ILE A 229 -6.44 -8.65 13.56
CA ILE A 229 -6.38 -9.74 12.58
C ILE A 229 -7.74 -10.44 12.51
N LEU A 230 -8.35 -10.48 11.34
CA LEU A 230 -9.65 -11.11 11.09
C LEU A 230 -9.51 -12.27 10.07
N PRO A 231 -9.45 -13.53 10.54
CA PRO A 231 -9.44 -14.70 9.67
C PRO A 231 -10.76 -14.93 8.96
N LEU A 232 -10.71 -15.17 7.64
CA LEU A 232 -11.86 -15.46 6.79
C LEU A 232 -11.64 -16.81 6.04
N PRO A 233 -11.53 -17.94 6.76
CA PRO A 233 -11.01 -19.20 6.21
C PRO A 233 -11.90 -19.83 5.12
N THR A 234 -13.18 -19.46 5.08
CA THR A 234 -14.17 -19.99 4.12
C THR A 234 -14.46 -19.03 2.98
N VAL A 235 -13.85 -17.84 2.98
CA VAL A 235 -14.07 -16.86 1.92
C VAL A 235 -13.18 -17.19 0.74
N ASP A 236 -13.78 -17.23 -0.45
CA ASP A 236 -13.13 -17.45 -1.73
C ASP A 236 -13.36 -16.23 -2.63
N LEU A 237 -12.28 -15.56 -3.03
CA LEU A 237 -12.35 -14.37 -3.89
C LEU A 237 -11.80 -14.67 -5.29
N GLU A 238 -12.45 -14.10 -6.31
CA GLU A 238 -12.00 -14.23 -7.69
C GLU A 238 -10.74 -13.39 -7.94
N VAL A 239 -9.76 -14.00 -8.61
CA VAL A 239 -8.50 -13.40 -9.04
C VAL A 239 -8.36 -13.52 -10.56
N ARG A 240 -7.82 -12.47 -11.18
CA ARG A 240 -7.54 -12.43 -12.62
C ARG A 240 -6.09 -12.06 -12.91
N ALA A 241 -5.56 -12.64 -13.98
CA ALA A 241 -4.29 -12.24 -14.57
C ALA A 241 -4.52 -11.44 -15.86
N SER A 242 -3.71 -10.40 -16.10
CA SER A 242 -3.79 -9.61 -17.34
C SER A 242 -2.41 -9.11 -17.79
N THR A 243 -2.29 -8.65 -19.04
CA THR A 243 -1.03 -8.12 -19.59
C THR A 243 -0.88 -6.60 -19.51
N ASN A 244 -1.98 -5.85 -19.43
CA ASN A 244 -1.99 -4.39 -19.47
C ASN A 244 -2.87 -3.77 -18.36
N PRO A 245 -2.30 -3.40 -17.20
CA PRO A 245 -0.93 -3.70 -16.78
C PRO A 245 -0.72 -5.20 -16.50
N THR A 246 0.54 -5.64 -16.34
CA THR A 246 0.78 -7.04 -15.93
C THR A 246 0.40 -7.23 -14.46
N TYR A 247 -0.78 -7.80 -14.22
CA TYR A 247 -1.39 -7.97 -12.91
C TYR A 247 -1.79 -9.43 -12.69
N ALA A 248 -1.77 -9.87 -11.43
CA ALA A 248 -2.32 -11.14 -10.95
C ALA A 248 -2.92 -10.89 -9.56
N GLY A 249 -4.21 -10.54 -9.50
CA GLY A 249 -4.86 -10.25 -8.23
C GLY A 249 -6.37 -10.12 -8.31
N LEU A 250 -6.97 -9.68 -7.21
CA LEU A 250 -8.43 -9.65 -7.04
C LEU A 250 -9.14 -8.97 -8.22
N THR A 251 -10.20 -9.61 -8.71
CA THR A 251 -11.08 -9.06 -9.74
C THR A 251 -11.90 -7.91 -9.16
N ASN A 252 -12.49 -8.12 -7.97
CA ASN A 252 -13.19 -7.10 -7.20
C ASN A 252 -12.88 -7.25 -5.70
N PRO A 253 -12.03 -6.39 -5.12
CA PRO A 253 -11.76 -6.41 -3.68
C PRO A 253 -13.01 -6.19 -2.82
N GLY A 254 -14.05 -5.54 -3.36
CA GLY A 254 -15.29 -5.24 -2.64
C GLY A 254 -16.13 -6.47 -2.30
N ASP A 255 -15.92 -7.60 -2.96
CA ASP A 255 -16.67 -8.83 -2.71
C ASP A 255 -16.45 -9.37 -1.29
N VAL A 256 -15.31 -9.04 -0.66
CA VAL A 256 -15.01 -9.45 0.72
C VAL A 256 -15.98 -8.84 1.74
N TRP A 257 -16.60 -7.69 1.44
CA TRP A 257 -17.43 -6.97 2.41
C TRP A 257 -18.71 -7.71 2.78
N ALA A 258 -19.19 -8.62 1.94
CA ALA A 258 -20.33 -9.49 2.26
C ALA A 258 -20.01 -10.47 3.40
N HIS A 259 -18.72 -10.66 3.72
CA HIS A 259 -18.23 -11.62 4.72
C HIS A 259 -17.68 -10.96 5.99
N VAL A 260 -17.67 -9.63 6.05
CA VAL A 260 -17.23 -8.86 7.23
C VAL A 260 -18.47 -8.42 8.01
N SER A 261 -18.45 -8.61 9.33
CA SER A 261 -19.56 -8.22 10.19
C SER A 261 -19.79 -6.70 10.18
N ASP A 262 -21.01 -6.24 10.41
CA ASP A 262 -21.29 -4.80 10.49
C ASP A 262 -20.59 -4.15 11.67
N GLN A 263 -20.35 -4.91 12.75
CA GLN A 263 -19.54 -4.45 13.88
C GLN A 263 -18.09 -4.20 13.45
N ASP A 264 -17.44 -5.14 12.76
CA ASP A 264 -16.06 -4.95 12.29
C ASP A 264 -15.98 -3.80 11.29
N LYS A 265 -16.98 -3.64 10.40
CA LYS A 265 -17.05 -2.48 9.49
C LYS A 265 -17.17 -1.16 10.24
N ALA A 266 -17.97 -1.13 11.29
CA ALA A 266 -18.21 0.06 12.10
C ALA A 266 -16.98 0.44 12.95
N GLU A 267 -16.26 -0.54 13.49
CA GLU A 267 -15.11 -0.31 14.37
C GLU A 267 -13.78 -0.11 13.63
N THR A 268 -13.73 -0.37 12.33
CA THR A 268 -12.49 -0.31 11.54
C THR A 268 -12.31 1.05 10.88
N ASP A 269 -11.13 1.63 11.04
CA ASP A 269 -10.73 2.83 10.30
C ASP A 269 -10.06 2.46 8.99
N TRP A 270 -9.13 1.51 9.02
CA TRP A 270 -8.25 1.16 7.90
C TRP A 270 -8.32 -0.34 7.60
N TRP A 271 -8.17 -0.71 6.34
CA TRP A 271 -8.31 -2.09 5.89
C TRP A 271 -7.05 -2.62 5.23
N TRP A 272 -6.74 -3.89 5.43
CA TRP A 272 -5.72 -4.59 4.65
C TRP A 272 -6.20 -5.98 4.25
N ILE A 273 -6.35 -6.25 2.96
CA ILE A 273 -6.67 -7.58 2.44
C ILE A 273 -5.38 -8.33 2.10
N LEU A 274 -5.22 -9.51 2.71
CA LEU A 274 -4.26 -10.54 2.35
C LEU A 274 -5.00 -11.73 1.75
N TYR A 275 -4.64 -12.11 0.52
CA TYR A 275 -5.30 -13.19 -0.22
C TYR A 275 -4.30 -14.15 -0.88
N PRO A 276 -4.70 -15.39 -1.23
CA PRO A 276 -3.76 -16.35 -1.81
C PRO A 276 -3.25 -15.92 -3.19
N SER A 277 -1.95 -15.99 -3.41
CA SER A 277 -1.33 -15.54 -4.67
C SER A 277 -1.66 -16.43 -5.87
N HIS A 278 -1.97 -15.80 -7.01
CA HIS A 278 -2.09 -16.44 -8.34
C HIS A 278 -0.93 -16.05 -9.28
N VAL A 279 0.19 -15.56 -8.74
CA VAL A 279 1.36 -15.24 -9.58
C VAL A 279 1.91 -16.54 -10.17
N PRO A 280 1.93 -16.70 -11.51
CA PRO A 280 2.17 -18.00 -12.18
C PRO A 280 3.65 -18.37 -12.31
N GLU A 281 4.41 -18.16 -11.24
CA GLU A 281 5.88 -18.23 -11.24
C GLU A 281 6.45 -19.64 -11.42
N GLN A 282 5.65 -20.69 -11.25
CA GLN A 282 6.05 -22.07 -11.52
C GLN A 282 6.26 -22.35 -13.01
N TYR A 283 5.74 -21.50 -13.90
CA TYR A 283 5.90 -21.67 -15.33
C TYR A 283 7.14 -20.92 -15.83
N PRO A 284 7.96 -21.54 -16.71
CA PRO A 284 9.20 -20.94 -17.20
C PRO A 284 9.05 -19.52 -17.75
N ALA A 285 7.92 -19.21 -18.39
CA ALA A 285 7.60 -17.89 -18.97
C ALA A 285 7.54 -16.75 -17.94
N PHE A 286 7.37 -17.07 -16.65
CA PHE A 286 7.05 -16.10 -15.60
C PHE A 286 8.05 -16.08 -14.45
N THR A 287 9.09 -16.92 -14.50
CA THR A 287 10.15 -17.03 -13.49
C THR A 287 10.92 -15.72 -13.20
N THR A 288 10.86 -14.74 -14.12
CA THR A 288 11.49 -13.42 -13.96
C THR A 288 10.52 -12.26 -14.23
N ARG A 289 9.24 -12.56 -14.41
CA ARG A 289 8.25 -11.56 -14.78
C ARG A 289 7.70 -10.87 -13.55
N GLU A 290 7.57 -9.54 -13.63
CA GLU A 290 6.90 -8.75 -12.60
C GLU A 290 5.38 -8.85 -12.80
N PHE A 291 4.67 -9.18 -11.71
CA PHE A 291 3.22 -9.09 -11.60
C PHE A 291 2.90 -8.10 -10.49
N ILE A 292 1.94 -7.23 -10.74
CA ILE A 292 1.29 -6.44 -9.70
C ILE A 292 0.27 -7.34 -9.02
N THR A 293 0.28 -7.40 -7.69
CA THR A 293 -0.52 -8.32 -6.88
C THR A 293 -1.42 -7.56 -5.90
N GLY A 294 -1.63 -6.27 -6.14
CA GLY A 294 -2.35 -5.41 -5.22
C GLY A 294 -2.00 -3.94 -5.39
N GLY A 295 -2.30 -3.16 -4.37
CA GLY A 295 -2.13 -1.72 -4.33
C GLY A 295 -3.10 -1.06 -3.34
N MET A 296 -3.36 0.22 -3.55
CA MET A 296 -4.27 1.03 -2.75
C MET A 296 -5.70 1.05 -3.30
N GLY A 297 -6.68 0.76 -2.45
CA GLY A 297 -8.12 0.81 -2.74
C GLY A 297 -8.90 1.76 -1.82
N THR A 298 -10.18 1.45 -1.65
CA THR A 298 -11.06 2.06 -0.64
C THR A 298 -11.79 0.97 0.14
N GLY A 299 -12.03 1.18 1.42
CA GLY A 299 -12.83 0.26 2.24
C GLY A 299 -14.33 0.33 1.90
N PRO A 300 -15.18 -0.35 2.69
CA PRO A 300 -16.61 -0.48 2.40
C PRO A 300 -17.37 0.86 2.43
N ASP A 301 -16.80 1.89 3.05
CA ASP A 301 -17.31 3.26 3.10
C ASP A 301 -17.01 4.08 1.82
N ASN A 302 -16.23 3.53 0.88
CA ASN A 302 -15.64 4.19 -0.29
C ASN A 302 -14.68 5.35 0.05
N GLN A 303 -14.20 5.45 1.29
CA GLN A 303 -13.33 6.55 1.75
C GLN A 303 -12.08 6.04 2.44
N SER A 304 -12.26 5.17 3.44
CA SER A 304 -11.20 4.57 4.25
C SER A 304 -10.09 3.94 3.41
N PRO A 305 -8.84 3.95 3.90
CA PRO A 305 -7.74 3.32 3.20
C PRO A 305 -7.89 1.80 3.18
N LEU A 306 -7.61 1.20 2.02
CA LEU A 306 -7.56 -0.25 1.85
C LEU A 306 -6.23 -0.64 1.19
N PHE A 307 -5.37 -1.31 1.92
CA PHE A 307 -4.19 -1.99 1.39
C PHE A 307 -4.62 -3.34 0.81
N ILE A 308 -4.13 -3.70 -0.37
CA ILE A 308 -4.44 -4.99 -1.01
C ILE A 308 -3.14 -5.63 -1.42
N ILE A 309 -2.92 -6.88 -1.04
CA ILE A 309 -1.73 -7.61 -1.47
C ILE A 309 -1.94 -9.12 -1.35
N ASP A 310 -1.24 -9.89 -2.18
CA ASP A 310 -1.22 -11.34 -1.99
C ASP A 310 -0.32 -11.76 -0.81
N ASP A 311 -0.61 -12.94 -0.26
CA ASP A 311 0.10 -13.53 0.86
C ASP A 311 1.59 -13.78 0.58
N ARG A 312 1.90 -14.23 -0.63
CA ARG A 312 3.26 -14.53 -1.07
C ARG A 312 4.13 -13.27 -1.10
N TRP A 313 3.56 -12.08 -1.28
CA TRP A 313 4.30 -10.83 -1.20
C TRP A 313 4.85 -10.52 0.20
N LEU A 314 4.37 -11.20 1.25
CA LEU A 314 4.96 -11.14 2.60
C LEU A 314 5.98 -12.26 2.83
N LEU A 315 5.93 -13.33 2.04
CA LEU A 315 6.65 -14.58 2.35
C LEU A 315 7.83 -14.84 1.43
N ARG A 316 7.76 -14.45 0.16
CA ARG A 316 8.76 -14.78 -0.85
C ARG A 316 9.22 -13.57 -1.63
N LYS A 317 10.39 -13.70 -2.23
CA LYS A 317 10.93 -12.72 -3.16
C LYS A 317 10.05 -12.71 -4.43
N PRO A 318 9.66 -11.52 -4.95
CA PRO A 318 9.00 -11.43 -6.25
C PRO A 318 9.88 -12.01 -7.37
N PRO A 319 9.30 -12.64 -8.41
CA PRO A 319 10.08 -13.41 -9.39
C PRO A 319 11.11 -12.56 -10.15
N HIS A 320 10.75 -11.30 -10.43
CA HIS A 320 11.63 -10.34 -11.11
C HIS A 320 12.83 -9.89 -10.26
N LEU A 321 12.79 -10.09 -8.94
CA LEU A 321 13.92 -9.82 -8.06
C LEU A 321 14.75 -11.09 -7.86
N GLY A 322 14.11 -12.24 -7.62
CA GLY A 322 14.76 -13.53 -7.42
C GLY A 322 13.77 -14.61 -6.99
N SER A 323 14.28 -15.65 -6.32
CA SER A 323 13.48 -16.78 -5.84
C SER A 323 13.71 -17.08 -4.37
N GLY A 324 12.77 -17.81 -3.76
CA GLY A 324 12.83 -18.24 -2.37
C GLY A 324 12.16 -17.29 -1.38
N ASP A 325 12.22 -17.66 -0.11
CA ASP A 325 11.61 -16.92 0.99
C ASP A 325 12.28 -15.54 1.19
N MET A 326 11.48 -14.56 1.58
CA MET A 326 12.02 -13.31 2.12
C MET A 326 12.59 -13.54 3.52
N SER A 327 13.80 -13.03 3.72
CA SER A 327 14.37 -12.93 5.05
C SER A 327 13.63 -11.90 5.91
N ARG A 328 13.88 -11.95 7.22
CA ARG A 328 13.42 -10.93 8.16
C ARG A 328 13.92 -9.53 7.78
N ILE A 329 15.19 -9.40 7.41
CA ILE A 329 15.80 -8.13 7.03
C ILE A 329 15.12 -7.55 5.79
N GLU A 330 14.78 -8.38 4.80
CA GLU A 330 14.05 -7.94 3.62
C GLU A 330 12.64 -7.46 3.96
N ARG A 331 11.88 -8.22 4.77
CA ARG A 331 10.56 -7.76 5.22
C ARG A 331 10.62 -6.43 5.97
N GLN A 332 11.57 -6.30 6.91
CA GLN A 332 11.74 -5.07 7.70
C GLN A 332 12.15 -3.86 6.85
N ALA A 333 12.95 -4.07 5.80
CA ALA A 333 13.42 -2.99 4.95
C ALA A 333 12.41 -2.60 3.86
N TYR A 334 11.70 -3.57 3.27
CA TYR A 334 10.86 -3.36 2.09
C TYR A 334 9.37 -3.17 2.38
N LEU A 335 8.77 -3.96 3.28
CA LEU A 335 7.32 -3.88 3.47
C LEU A 335 6.85 -2.53 4.04
N PRO A 336 7.58 -1.87 4.96
CA PRO A 336 7.26 -0.51 5.36
C PRO A 336 7.32 0.48 4.19
N GLN A 337 8.24 0.30 3.23
CA GLN A 337 8.28 1.11 2.00
C GLN A 337 6.98 0.92 1.21
N TRP A 338 6.54 -0.33 1.00
CA TRP A 338 5.31 -0.61 0.27
C TRP A 338 4.07 -0.04 0.99
N LEU A 339 3.97 -0.23 2.30
CA LEU A 339 2.88 0.34 3.11
C LEU A 339 2.85 1.87 3.06
N GLN A 340 4.02 2.51 3.16
CA GLN A 340 4.13 3.97 3.02
C GLN A 340 3.68 4.41 1.63
N HIS A 341 4.11 3.72 0.56
CA HIS A 341 3.67 4.00 -0.81
C HIS A 341 2.14 4.02 -0.94
N GLU A 342 1.48 2.95 -0.52
CA GLU A 342 0.03 2.85 -0.61
C GLU A 342 -0.68 3.85 0.31
N PHE A 343 -0.14 4.11 1.50
CA PHE A 343 -0.70 5.11 2.41
C PHE A 343 -0.61 6.52 1.84
N PHE A 344 0.45 6.87 1.12
CA PHE A 344 0.57 8.19 0.52
C PHE A 344 -0.40 8.40 -0.65
N HIS A 345 -0.72 7.37 -1.45
CA HIS A 345 -1.87 7.45 -2.38
C HIS A 345 -3.17 7.85 -1.64
N HIS A 346 -3.40 7.28 -0.45
CA HIS A 346 -4.54 7.67 0.37
C HIS A 346 -4.48 9.13 0.79
N LEU A 347 -3.33 9.59 1.31
CA LEU A 347 -3.18 10.95 1.78
C LEU A 347 -3.36 11.97 0.65
N PHE A 348 -2.80 11.73 -0.53
CA PHE A 348 -2.97 12.60 -1.69
C PHE A 348 -4.43 12.70 -2.13
N ARG A 349 -5.16 11.58 -2.12
CA ARG A 349 -6.61 11.57 -2.38
C ARG A 349 -7.39 12.31 -1.29
N SER A 350 -7.05 12.09 -0.02
CA SER A 350 -7.77 12.65 1.12
C SER A 350 -7.54 14.16 1.30
N TYR A 351 -6.38 14.66 0.88
CA TYR A 351 -6.00 16.07 0.87
C TYR A 351 -5.75 16.54 -0.56
N SER A 352 -6.78 16.40 -1.40
CA SER A 352 -6.70 16.72 -2.82
C SER A 352 -6.36 18.20 -3.08
N GLU A 353 -6.64 19.09 -2.13
CA GLU A 353 -6.33 20.52 -2.21
C GLU A 353 -4.83 20.85 -2.33
N PHE A 354 -3.94 19.87 -2.11
CA PHE A 354 -2.51 20.06 -2.28
C PHE A 354 -1.99 19.64 -3.67
N ASP A 355 -2.85 19.07 -4.51
CA ASP A 355 -2.53 18.69 -5.91
C ASP A 355 -1.28 17.79 -6.03
N LEU A 356 -1.08 16.91 -5.05
CA LEU A 356 0.12 16.06 -4.96
C LEU A 356 0.02 14.77 -5.80
N GLU A 357 -1.20 14.39 -6.23
CA GLU A 357 -1.44 13.27 -7.15
C GLU A 357 -2.69 13.53 -8.01
N GLU A 358 -2.64 14.49 -8.93
CA GLU A 358 -3.73 14.70 -9.91
C GLU A 358 -3.83 13.52 -10.89
N SER A 359 -2.70 12.88 -11.17
CA SER A 359 -2.60 11.67 -11.99
C SER A 359 -1.85 10.58 -11.25
N SER A 360 -2.26 9.33 -11.48
CA SER A 360 -1.71 8.18 -10.76
C SER A 360 -0.18 8.14 -10.84
N HIS A 361 0.47 8.10 -9.67
CA HIS A 361 1.92 8.07 -9.50
C HIS A 361 2.68 9.26 -10.13
N GLN A 362 2.03 10.43 -10.20
CA GLN A 362 2.59 11.67 -10.78
C GLN A 362 3.97 12.03 -10.23
N TRP A 363 4.23 11.78 -8.95
CA TRP A 363 5.49 12.11 -8.27
C TRP A 363 6.69 11.31 -8.77
N PHE A 364 6.55 10.27 -9.61
CA PHE A 364 7.72 9.69 -10.27
C PHE A 364 8.36 10.63 -11.30
N ASN A 365 7.61 11.64 -11.76
CA ASN A 365 8.15 12.67 -12.62
C ASN A 365 8.59 13.88 -11.78
N LEU A 366 9.89 14.09 -11.61
CA LEU A 366 10.42 15.23 -10.85
C LEU A 366 9.93 16.60 -11.39
N SER A 367 9.55 16.70 -12.66
CA SER A 367 9.06 17.96 -13.22
C SER A 367 7.66 18.35 -12.74
N THR A 368 6.93 17.44 -12.09
CA THR A 368 5.60 17.69 -11.53
C THR A 368 5.64 18.00 -10.03
N TRP A 369 6.83 17.97 -9.43
CA TRP A 369 6.97 18.23 -8.01
C TRP A 369 6.68 19.70 -7.71
N PRO A 370 6.05 20.02 -6.56
CA PRO A 370 5.93 21.38 -6.10
C PRO A 370 7.31 22.06 -6.07
N SER A 371 7.37 23.33 -6.48
CA SER A 371 8.65 24.05 -6.63
C SER A 371 9.46 24.21 -5.34
N ASP A 372 8.79 24.08 -4.19
CA ASP A 372 9.42 24.10 -2.88
C ASP A 372 9.99 22.74 -2.46
N PHE A 373 9.77 21.67 -3.24
CA PHE A 373 10.34 20.35 -2.96
C PHE A 373 11.77 20.26 -3.53
N VAL A 374 12.70 19.75 -2.73
CA VAL A 374 14.14 19.71 -3.07
C VAL A 374 14.70 18.30 -3.16
N GLY A 375 13.92 17.29 -2.78
CA GLY A 375 14.27 15.89 -2.83
C GLY A 375 14.40 15.33 -4.25
N ARG A 376 14.72 14.03 -4.32
CA ARG A 376 14.96 13.35 -5.60
C ARG A 376 14.28 11.99 -5.71
N TYR A 377 14.02 11.34 -4.58
CA TYR A 377 13.43 10.01 -4.52
C TYR A 377 12.02 10.09 -3.97
N GLU A 378 11.17 9.11 -4.28
CA GLU A 378 9.77 9.11 -3.81
C GLU A 378 9.67 9.20 -2.27
N ALA A 379 10.58 8.59 -1.51
CA ALA A 379 10.64 8.79 -0.05
C ALA A 379 10.93 10.24 0.37
N ASP A 380 11.64 11.02 -0.44
CA ASP A 380 11.81 12.45 -0.20
C ASP A 380 10.50 13.21 -0.47
N TYR A 381 9.81 12.87 -1.55
CA TYR A 381 8.49 13.43 -1.86
C TYR A 381 7.50 13.21 -0.72
N PHE A 382 7.45 11.99 -0.18
CA PHE A 382 6.60 11.63 0.94
C PHE A 382 6.94 12.41 2.21
N HIS A 383 8.23 12.50 2.54
CA HIS A 383 8.67 13.33 3.65
C HIS A 383 8.26 14.80 3.45
N GLU A 384 8.55 15.38 2.29
CA GLU A 384 8.25 16.80 2.04
C GLU A 384 6.74 17.07 2.02
N ALA A 385 5.94 16.18 1.45
CA ALA A 385 4.47 16.24 1.53
C ALA A 385 3.98 16.18 2.98
N MET A 386 4.51 15.26 3.79
CA MET A 386 4.13 15.14 5.19
C MET A 386 4.41 16.43 5.97
N TYR A 387 5.65 16.91 5.94
CA TYR A 387 6.08 18.02 6.79
C TYR A 387 5.72 19.41 6.25
N LYS A 388 5.53 19.57 4.93
CA LYS A 388 5.20 20.88 4.33
C LYS A 388 3.72 21.05 4.01
N ARG A 389 2.93 19.98 4.04
CA ARG A 389 1.49 20.01 3.72
C ARG A 389 0.67 19.37 4.83
N PHE A 390 0.83 18.06 5.07
CA PHE A 390 -0.12 17.30 5.88
C PHE A 390 -0.09 17.61 7.38
N GLN A 391 1.08 17.86 7.97
CA GLN A 391 1.16 18.17 9.41
C GLN A 391 0.47 19.48 9.81
N THR A 392 0.29 20.40 8.86
CA THR A 392 -0.39 21.68 9.06
C THR A 392 -1.73 21.76 8.36
N ALA A 393 -2.22 20.65 7.79
CA ALA A 393 -3.46 20.60 7.03
C ALA A 393 -4.68 20.78 7.94
N THR A 394 -5.80 21.18 7.33
CA THR A 394 -7.11 21.24 7.99
C THR A 394 -8.13 20.48 7.13
N PRO A 395 -8.80 19.44 7.68
CA PRO A 395 -8.63 18.88 9.02
C PRO A 395 -7.22 18.33 9.27
N ALA A 396 -6.83 18.23 10.54
CA ALA A 396 -5.52 17.69 10.90
C ALA A 396 -5.41 16.19 10.57
N LEU A 397 -4.18 15.69 10.35
CA LEU A 397 -3.91 14.29 9.96
C LEU A 397 -4.63 13.27 10.85
N HIS A 398 -4.50 13.38 12.17
CA HIS A 398 -5.11 12.45 13.11
C HIS A 398 -6.65 12.45 13.06
N ALA A 399 -7.26 13.58 12.67
CA ALA A 399 -8.71 13.70 12.54
C ALA A 399 -9.19 13.15 11.18
N LYS A 400 -8.50 13.51 10.10
CA LYS A 400 -8.85 13.12 8.74
C LYS A 400 -8.74 11.61 8.50
N MET A 401 -7.84 10.94 9.22
CA MET A 401 -7.58 9.50 9.08
C MET A 401 -8.52 8.60 9.87
N ARG A 402 -9.59 9.14 10.45
CA ARG A 402 -10.59 8.39 11.22
C ARG A 402 -11.86 8.17 10.41
N TYR A 403 -12.26 6.91 10.32
CA TYR A 403 -13.38 6.43 9.51
C TYR A 403 -14.38 5.61 10.32
N ALA A 404 -13.94 5.02 11.44
CA ALA A 404 -14.79 4.22 12.32
C ALA A 404 -16.02 5.01 12.79
N THR A 405 -17.15 4.31 12.85
CA THR A 405 -18.43 4.80 13.32
C THR A 405 -18.81 4.01 14.57
N PRO A 406 -18.76 4.60 15.78
CA PRO A 406 -19.02 3.88 17.02
C PRO A 406 -20.38 3.16 17.01
N PRO A 407 -20.47 1.96 17.64
CA PRO A 407 -21.75 1.28 17.81
C PRO A 407 -22.81 2.18 18.43
N GLY A 408 -24.02 2.14 17.89
CA GLY A 408 -25.14 2.94 18.37
C GLY A 408 -25.19 4.39 17.85
N THR A 409 -24.22 4.84 17.05
CA THR A 409 -24.27 6.17 16.37
C THR A 409 -25.62 6.36 15.67
N TRP A 410 -26.07 5.33 14.95
CA TRP A 410 -27.25 5.42 14.11
C TRP A 410 -28.58 5.37 14.87
N SER A 411 -28.61 4.89 16.11
CA SER A 411 -29.86 4.77 16.89
C SER A 411 -30.43 6.13 17.31
N GLN A 412 -29.64 7.19 17.19
CA GLN A 412 -30.00 8.56 17.54
C GLN A 412 -30.54 9.36 16.34
N ILE A 413 -30.42 8.83 15.12
CA ILE A 413 -30.83 9.51 13.89
C ILE A 413 -32.29 9.20 13.58
N THR A 414 -33.05 10.24 13.25
CA THR A 414 -34.45 10.14 12.84
C THR A 414 -34.62 10.59 11.39
N ILE A 415 -35.79 10.30 10.80
CA ILE A 415 -36.11 10.77 9.45
C ILE A 415 -36.07 12.29 9.35
N GLN A 416 -36.42 13.02 10.42
CA GLN A 416 -36.38 14.49 10.40
C GLN A 416 -34.95 15.02 10.24
N ASP A 417 -33.96 14.30 10.77
CA ASP A 417 -32.56 14.71 10.71
C ASP A 417 -32.01 14.63 9.29
N VAL A 418 -32.53 13.72 8.45
CA VAL A 418 -32.11 13.54 7.04
C VAL A 418 -32.94 14.33 6.03
N LEU A 419 -33.97 15.07 6.46
CA LEU A 419 -34.70 15.95 5.54
C LEU A 419 -33.92 17.24 5.31
N GLY A 420 -33.94 17.73 4.07
CA GLY A 420 -33.31 18.99 3.72
C GLY A 420 -32.80 19.02 2.29
N THR A 421 -32.12 20.12 1.96
CA THR A 421 -31.46 20.34 0.68
C THR A 421 -30.00 19.92 0.81
N TYR A 422 -29.52 19.22 -0.22
CA TYR A 422 -28.16 18.72 -0.31
C TYR A 422 -27.54 19.09 -1.65
N HIS A 423 -26.22 19.24 -1.66
CA HIS A 423 -25.46 19.59 -2.85
C HIS A 423 -24.14 18.83 -2.97
N ARG A 424 -23.75 18.44 -4.18
CA ARG A 424 -22.45 17.83 -4.49
C ARG A 424 -21.54 18.86 -5.14
N GLU A 425 -20.32 19.00 -4.61
CA GLU A 425 -19.27 19.85 -5.19
C GLU A 425 -18.28 19.04 -6.04
N PRO A 426 -17.72 19.63 -7.12
CA PRO A 426 -18.16 20.87 -7.77
C PRO A 426 -19.60 20.80 -8.30
N PHE A 427 -20.32 21.92 -8.24
CA PHE A 427 -21.61 22.07 -8.89
C PHE A 427 -21.46 22.15 -10.42
N GLU A 428 -21.64 21.02 -11.11
CA GLU A 428 -21.50 20.95 -12.57
C GLU A 428 -22.86 21.02 -13.30
N ASN A 429 -23.94 20.53 -12.69
CA ASN A 429 -25.27 20.50 -13.31
C ASN A 429 -26.42 20.35 -12.28
N ALA A 430 -27.66 20.47 -12.77
CA ALA A 430 -28.87 20.44 -11.95
C ALA A 430 -29.19 19.09 -11.26
N TRP A 431 -28.42 18.02 -11.51
CA TRP A 431 -28.52 16.78 -10.74
C TRP A 431 -27.83 16.85 -9.39
N HIS A 432 -26.83 17.74 -9.24
CA HIS A 432 -25.98 17.82 -8.05
C HIS A 432 -26.63 18.55 -6.89
N VAL A 433 -27.83 19.10 -7.05
CA VAL A 433 -28.60 19.73 -5.96
C VAL A 433 -29.97 19.08 -5.90
N GLY A 434 -30.40 18.72 -4.70
CA GLY A 434 -31.73 18.16 -4.49
C GLY A 434 -32.15 18.07 -3.04
N ASP A 435 -33.41 17.73 -2.86
CA ASP A 435 -34.06 17.65 -1.55
C ASP A 435 -34.41 16.21 -1.21
N ILE A 436 -34.19 15.85 0.05
CA ILE A 436 -34.83 14.69 0.67
C ILE A 436 -36.10 15.20 1.36
N VAL A 437 -37.26 14.71 0.91
CA VAL A 437 -38.58 15.14 1.41
C VAL A 437 -39.42 13.95 1.86
N ALA A 438 -40.14 14.13 2.96
CA ALA A 438 -41.13 13.18 3.47
C ALA A 438 -42.55 13.70 3.17
N SER A 439 -43.13 13.34 2.01
CA SER A 439 -44.59 13.39 1.77
C SER A 439 -44.89 13.10 0.29
N PRO A 440 -45.80 12.17 -0.06
CA PRO A 440 -46.44 11.17 0.80
C PRO A 440 -45.52 9.98 1.13
N THR A 441 -44.40 9.84 0.43
CA THR A 441 -43.32 8.88 0.68
C THR A 441 -41.99 9.62 0.77
N LEU A 442 -41.00 9.01 1.42
CA LEU A 442 -39.63 9.53 1.43
C LEU A 442 -39.05 9.45 0.00
N ARG A 443 -38.48 10.54 -0.48
CA ARG A 443 -37.94 10.61 -1.83
C ARG A 443 -36.82 11.63 -1.95
N TRP A 444 -35.96 11.38 -2.90
CA TRP A 444 -35.03 12.37 -3.44
C TRP A 444 -35.67 13.11 -4.61
N ARG A 445 -35.43 14.41 -4.72
CA ARG A 445 -35.78 15.22 -5.89
C ARG A 445 -34.66 16.20 -6.20
N ASN A 446 -34.05 16.10 -7.37
CA ASN A 446 -33.04 17.07 -7.80
C ASN A 446 -33.64 18.27 -8.54
N THR A 447 -32.81 19.31 -8.74
CA THR A 447 -33.20 20.54 -9.45
C THR A 447 -33.42 20.34 -10.95
N ALA A 448 -32.93 19.23 -11.53
CA ALA A 448 -33.27 18.80 -12.89
C ALA A 448 -34.70 18.22 -13.01
N GLY A 449 -35.41 18.07 -11.89
CA GLY A 449 -36.79 17.54 -11.85
C GLY A 449 -36.87 16.01 -11.80
N VAL A 450 -35.73 15.32 -11.72
CA VAL A 450 -35.65 13.86 -11.53
C VAL A 450 -35.87 13.52 -10.06
N ARG A 451 -36.59 12.43 -9.82
CA ARG A 451 -36.94 11.97 -8.47
C ARG A 451 -37.02 10.46 -8.42
N TRP A 452 -36.74 9.88 -7.26
CA TRP A 452 -36.94 8.47 -6.99
C TRP A 452 -37.28 8.24 -5.52
N ASN A 453 -37.89 7.09 -5.23
CA ASN A 453 -38.26 6.72 -3.87
C ASN A 453 -37.04 6.36 -3.03
N LEU A 454 -37.14 6.63 -1.73
CA LEU A 454 -36.20 6.19 -0.71
C LEU A 454 -36.94 5.36 0.34
N GLN A 455 -36.30 4.32 0.85
CA GLN A 455 -36.75 3.56 2.01
C GLN A 455 -35.80 3.80 3.17
N GLU A 456 -36.35 3.96 4.37
CA GLU A 456 -35.53 4.12 5.57
C GLU A 456 -34.76 2.85 5.92
N ASP A 457 -33.47 3.01 6.20
CA ASP A 457 -32.60 1.99 6.80
C ASP A 457 -31.64 2.67 7.78
N LEU A 458 -32.21 3.54 8.62
CA LEU A 458 -31.42 4.38 9.53
C LEU A 458 -30.64 3.57 10.53
N ALA A 459 -31.08 2.36 10.91
CA ALA A 459 -30.34 1.48 11.81
C ALA A 459 -28.93 1.12 11.30
N HIS A 460 -28.71 1.17 9.97
CA HIS A 460 -27.42 0.94 9.32
C HIS A 460 -26.84 2.22 8.71
N GLY A 461 -27.42 3.39 9.02
CA GLY A 461 -26.98 4.69 8.51
C GLY A 461 -27.30 4.89 7.02
N ASN A 462 -28.36 4.28 6.49
CA ASN A 462 -28.68 4.34 5.06
C ASN A 462 -30.10 4.84 4.77
N LEU A 463 -30.28 5.36 3.54
CA LEU A 463 -31.58 5.46 2.87
C LEU A 463 -31.50 4.65 1.57
N LEU A 464 -32.25 3.56 1.46
CA LEU A 464 -32.18 2.65 0.32
C LEU A 464 -32.95 3.25 -0.87
N THR A 465 -32.36 3.20 -2.07
CA THR A 465 -33.01 3.71 -3.27
C THR A 465 -34.02 2.71 -3.83
N GLY A 466 -35.16 3.21 -4.32
CA GLY A 466 -36.14 2.40 -5.03
C GLY A 466 -35.72 2.03 -6.46
N PRO A 467 -36.40 1.05 -7.11
CA PRO A 467 -36.13 0.65 -8.49
C PRO A 467 -36.32 1.76 -9.55
N ASP A 468 -36.95 2.87 -9.16
CA ASP A 468 -37.13 4.07 -9.97
C ASP A 468 -35.90 5.00 -9.98
N CYS A 469 -34.87 4.69 -9.17
CA CYS A 469 -33.58 5.35 -9.22
C CYS A 469 -32.84 5.00 -10.53
N PRO A 470 -32.36 5.98 -11.31
CA PRO A 470 -31.58 5.72 -12.54
C PRO A 470 -30.30 4.91 -12.31
N TYR A 471 -29.81 4.91 -11.06
CA TYR A 471 -28.58 4.23 -10.64
C TYR A 471 -28.84 2.92 -9.90
N PHE A 472 -30.10 2.44 -9.81
CA PHE A 472 -30.49 1.29 -8.99
C PHE A 472 -29.69 0.00 -9.29
N ASN A 473 -29.28 -0.18 -10.55
CA ASN A 473 -28.51 -1.35 -10.98
C ASN A 473 -27.00 -1.23 -10.73
N LEU A 474 -26.53 -0.06 -10.26
CA LEU A 474 -25.15 0.14 -9.83
C LEU A 474 -25.07 -0.14 -8.34
N GLU A 475 -24.03 -0.86 -7.90
CA GLU A 475 -23.82 -1.12 -6.47
C GLU A 475 -23.75 0.18 -5.65
N SER A 476 -23.04 1.18 -6.18
CA SER A 476 -22.92 2.52 -5.58
C SER A 476 -24.20 3.36 -5.64
N GLY A 477 -25.21 2.90 -6.40
CA GLY A 477 -26.48 3.57 -6.59
C GLY A 477 -27.64 2.98 -5.78
N LYS A 478 -27.40 1.96 -4.95
CA LYS A 478 -28.42 1.26 -4.15
C LYS A 478 -28.88 2.01 -2.89
N GLN A 479 -28.07 2.95 -2.39
CA GLN A 479 -28.34 3.62 -1.13
C GLN A 479 -27.66 4.98 -1.04
N PHE A 480 -28.27 5.90 -0.29
CA PHE A 480 -27.61 7.07 0.26
C PHE A 480 -27.04 6.68 1.61
N ARG A 481 -25.71 6.71 1.75
CA ARG A 481 -25.05 6.43 3.02
C ARG A 481 -24.89 7.72 3.79
N ILE A 482 -25.49 7.83 4.97
CA ILE A 482 -25.43 9.02 5.82
C ILE A 482 -23.98 9.26 6.24
N VAL A 483 -23.54 10.51 6.16
CA VAL A 483 -22.23 10.96 6.60
C VAL A 483 -22.42 11.94 7.75
N MET A 484 -21.91 11.57 8.92
CA MET A 484 -21.90 12.41 10.11
C MET A 484 -20.72 13.39 10.06
N ASP A 485 -20.86 14.56 10.67
CA ASP A 485 -19.73 15.45 10.90
C ASP A 485 -18.74 14.84 11.88
N ARG A 486 -17.50 15.33 11.80
CA ARG A 486 -16.45 15.05 12.77
C ARG A 486 -15.93 16.35 13.36
N ASP A 487 -15.55 16.30 14.62
CA ASP A 487 -14.86 17.40 15.28
C ASP A 487 -13.41 17.51 14.78
N GLN A 488 -12.68 18.50 15.31
CA GLN A 488 -11.28 18.73 15.01
C GLN A 488 -10.33 17.58 15.39
N ASN A 489 -10.78 16.60 16.18
CA ASN A 489 -10.05 15.41 16.59
C ASN A 489 -10.49 14.15 15.81
N GLY A 490 -11.42 14.29 14.87
CA GLY A 490 -11.99 13.18 14.11
C GLY A 490 -13.05 12.38 14.88
N ASP A 491 -13.50 12.84 16.05
CA ASP A 491 -14.60 12.22 16.78
C ASP A 491 -15.93 12.57 16.11
N LEU A 492 -16.83 11.60 15.98
CA LEU A 492 -18.15 11.84 15.36
C LEU A 492 -18.96 12.84 16.20
N LEU A 493 -19.61 13.76 15.51
CA LEU A 493 -20.62 14.66 16.06
C LEU A 493 -22.02 14.11 15.79
N ASN A 494 -23.00 14.52 16.58
CA ASN A 494 -24.41 14.21 16.38
C ASN A 494 -25.07 15.13 15.34
N THR A 495 -24.33 15.50 14.29
CA THR A 495 -24.82 16.32 13.17
C THR A 495 -24.54 15.61 11.85
N ILE A 496 -25.52 15.64 10.96
CA ILE A 496 -25.40 15.04 9.62
C ILE A 496 -24.72 16.06 8.72
N ARG A 497 -23.52 15.72 8.25
CA ARG A 497 -22.81 16.46 7.20
C ARG A 497 -23.53 16.38 5.87
N GLY A 498 -24.02 15.18 5.54
CA GLY A 498 -24.52 14.88 4.21
C GLY A 498 -24.81 13.40 4.00
N PHE A 499 -24.77 12.97 2.74
CA PHE A 499 -24.77 11.56 2.38
C PHE A 499 -23.83 11.29 1.20
N ALA A 500 -23.24 10.10 1.17
CA ALA A 500 -22.51 9.61 0.02
C ALA A 500 -23.45 8.85 -0.93
N PHE A 501 -23.40 9.17 -2.22
CA PHE A 501 -24.16 8.52 -3.27
C PHE A 501 -23.35 8.43 -4.56
N THR A 502 -23.33 7.26 -5.21
CA THR A 502 -22.56 7.02 -6.44
C THR A 502 -21.06 7.36 -6.34
N GLY A 503 -20.50 7.31 -5.12
CA GLY A 503 -19.09 7.64 -4.85
C GLY A 503 -18.82 9.11 -4.55
N GLU A 504 -19.85 9.96 -4.51
CA GLU A 504 -19.73 11.40 -4.27
C GLU A 504 -20.45 11.81 -2.99
N LEU A 505 -19.93 12.84 -2.31
CA LEU A 505 -20.57 13.43 -1.13
C LEU A 505 -21.56 14.51 -1.55
N TYR A 506 -22.79 14.40 -1.06
CA TYR A 506 -23.82 15.44 -1.11
C TYR A 506 -23.93 16.07 0.28
N GLU A 507 -23.39 17.27 0.44
CA GLU A 507 -23.37 18.03 1.69
C GLU A 507 -24.70 18.75 1.92
N ARG A 508 -25.15 18.75 3.18
CA ARG A 508 -26.35 19.46 3.60
C ARG A 508 -26.13 20.97 3.51
N GLN A 509 -27.13 21.70 3.02
CA GLN A 509 -27.14 23.18 2.99
C GLN A 509 -27.55 23.81 4.31
#